data_AF-A0A661JSM4-F1
#
_entry.id   AF-A0A661JSM4-F1
#
_cell.length_a   1.000
_cell.length_b   1.000
_cell.length_c   1.000
_cell.angle_alpha   90.00
_cell.angle_beta   90.00
_cell.angle_gamma   90.00
#
_symmetry.space_group_name_H-M   'P 1'
#
loop_
_entity.id
_entity.type
_entity.pdbx_description
1 polymer ?
#
loop_
_entity_poly.entity_id
_entity_poly.type
_entity_poly.pdbx_seq_one_letter_code
_entity_poly.pdbx_strand_id
1 'polypeptide(L)'
;MLFAKESKRLLSFQEIVEMFQRGENLFDITIEKWERIRRSLAEAKDRRDMIPILENARTGGAFCLEYQNNCPLCPIQKWCRPPEGRYQNIMRFLYMFATSGELYFKEQAEREIDRFLSEMRKFKEELRQRLN
;
A
#
# COMPACT_ATOMS: atom_id res chain seq x y z
N MET A 1 8.91 26.17 14.56
CA MET A 1 8.79 25.69 13.17
C MET A 1 7.72 24.61 13.17
N LEU A 2 6.50 24.98 12.77
CA LEU A 2 5.35 24.08 12.72
C LEU A 2 5.55 23.20 11.48
N PHE A 3 5.92 21.94 11.68
CA PHE A 3 5.84 20.95 10.59
C PHE A 3 4.38 20.88 10.16
N ALA A 4 4.14 21.35 8.95
CA ALA A 4 2.83 21.42 8.36
C ALA A 4 2.20 20.03 8.34
N LYS A 5 0.91 20.04 8.64
CA LYS A 5 -0.02 18.93 8.49
C LYS A 5 -0.19 18.61 7.00
N GLU A 6 0.79 17.97 6.38
CA GLU A 6 0.78 17.50 4.99
C GLU A 6 0.66 15.96 5.02
N SER A 7 -0.28 15.26 4.38
CA SER A 7 -1.34 15.59 3.44
C SER A 7 -2.36 14.43 3.49
N LYS A 8 -3.67 14.72 3.40
CA LYS A 8 -4.75 13.73 3.25
C LYS A 8 -4.71 12.97 1.90
N ARG A 9 -3.76 13.28 1.02
CA ARG A 9 -3.69 12.74 -0.34
C ARG A 9 -2.83 11.47 -0.41
N LEU A 10 -3.13 10.65 -1.42
CA LEU A 10 -2.32 9.51 -1.84
C LEU A 10 -0.84 9.91 -1.98
N LEU A 11 0.06 9.03 -1.55
CA LEU A 11 1.50 9.25 -1.65
C LEU A 11 1.92 9.07 -3.11
N SER A 12 2.38 10.13 -3.77
CA SER A 12 2.84 10.06 -5.16
C SER A 12 4.08 9.18 -5.29
N PHE A 13 4.36 8.68 -6.50
CA PHE A 13 5.56 7.92 -6.75
C PHE A 13 6.84 8.73 -6.50
N GLN A 14 6.81 10.03 -6.85
CA GLN A 14 7.92 10.94 -6.62
C GLN A 14 8.23 11.07 -5.12
N GLU A 15 7.21 11.24 -4.27
CA GLU A 15 7.40 11.24 -2.81
C GLU A 15 8.01 9.91 -2.31
N ILE A 16 7.56 8.75 -2.84
CA ILE A 16 8.13 7.44 -2.48
C ILE A 16 9.63 7.39 -2.84
N VAL A 17 10.00 7.87 -4.02
CA VAL A 17 11.41 7.91 -4.47
C VAL A 17 12.24 8.83 -3.58
N GLU A 18 11.72 10.01 -3.23
CA GLU A 18 12.41 10.96 -2.35
C GLU A 18 12.62 10.39 -0.94
N MET A 19 11.60 9.78 -0.34
CA MET A 19 11.71 9.11 0.96
C MET A 19 12.75 7.98 0.91
N PHE A 20 12.73 7.18 -0.16
CA PHE A 20 13.70 6.11 -0.38
C PHE A 20 15.14 6.65 -0.49
N GLN A 21 15.37 7.70 -1.27
CA GLN A 21 16.68 8.32 -1.45
C GLN A 21 17.23 8.96 -0.16
N ARG A 22 16.35 9.40 0.75
CA ARG A 22 16.74 9.86 2.10
C ARG A 22 17.13 8.72 3.04
N GLY A 23 17.01 7.46 2.62
CA GLY A 23 17.31 6.30 3.44
C GLY A 23 16.23 5.99 4.47
N GLU A 24 14.99 6.45 4.26
CA GLU A 24 13.88 6.09 5.13
C GLU A 24 13.58 4.59 5.06
N ASN A 25 13.03 4.05 6.15
CA ASN A 25 12.77 2.62 6.25
C ASN A 25 11.72 2.16 5.22
N LEU A 26 12.03 1.13 4.44
CA LEU A 26 11.16 0.63 3.37
C LEU A 26 9.78 0.17 3.86
N PHE A 27 9.70 -0.37 5.08
CA PHE A 27 8.43 -0.74 5.69
C PHE A 27 7.59 0.49 5.99
N ASP A 28 8.19 1.57 6.52
CA ASP A 28 7.48 2.79 6.87
C ASP A 28 6.91 3.48 5.63
N ILE A 29 7.69 3.59 4.55
CA ILE A 29 7.21 4.14 3.28
C ILE A 29 6.03 3.29 2.73
N THR A 30 6.16 1.96 2.80
CA THR A 30 5.12 1.04 2.31
C THR A 30 3.85 1.13 3.15
N ILE A 31 3.98 1.18 4.47
CA ILE A 31 2.85 1.33 5.41
C ILE A 31 2.15 2.65 5.15
N GLU A 32 2.89 3.77 5.08
CA GLU A 32 2.33 5.10 4.83
C GLU A 32 1.55 5.17 3.52
N LYS A 33 2.09 4.58 2.44
CA LYS A 33 1.40 4.47 1.15
C LYS A 33 0.04 3.78 1.31
N TRP A 34 0.03 2.60 1.91
CA TRP A 34 -1.18 1.79 2.02
C TRP A 34 -2.19 2.36 3.02
N GLU A 35 -1.74 3.05 4.06
CA GLU A 35 -2.61 3.81 4.95
C GLU A 35 -3.29 4.97 4.23
N ARG A 36 -2.59 5.70 3.36
CA ARG A 36 -3.20 6.75 2.54
C ARG A 36 -4.22 6.18 1.56
N ILE A 37 -3.91 5.06 0.90
CA ILE A 37 -4.87 4.33 0.06
C ILE A 37 -6.11 3.94 0.88
N ARG A 38 -5.93 3.38 2.08
CA ARG A 38 -7.03 2.97 2.97
C ARG A 38 -7.95 4.14 3.33
N ARG A 39 -7.37 5.29 3.68
CA ARG A 39 -8.12 6.52 4.00
C ARG A 39 -8.85 7.06 2.78
N SER A 40 -8.19 7.15 1.63
CA SER A 40 -8.81 7.60 0.38
C SER A 40 -9.95 6.68 -0.07
N LEU A 41 -9.79 5.36 0.09
CA LEU A 41 -10.84 4.40 -0.22
C LEU A 41 -12.06 4.59 0.69
N ALA A 42 -11.86 4.83 1.99
CA ALA A 42 -12.95 5.10 2.93
C ALA A 42 -13.80 6.30 2.47
N GLU A 43 -13.15 7.34 1.95
CA GLU A 43 -13.79 8.57 1.50
C GLU A 43 -14.37 8.47 0.07
N ALA A 44 -13.94 7.49 -0.73
CA ALA A 44 -14.37 7.32 -2.13
C ALA A 44 -15.87 6.99 -2.24
N LYS A 45 -16.56 7.76 -3.08
CA LYS A 45 -18.01 7.64 -3.31
C LYS A 45 -18.34 7.18 -4.71
N ASP A 46 -17.54 7.58 -5.69
CA ASP A 46 -17.80 7.29 -7.09
C ASP A 46 -16.56 6.80 -7.85
N ARG A 47 -16.77 6.46 -9.12
CA ARG A 47 -15.71 5.96 -10.01
C ARG A 47 -14.55 6.94 -10.19
N ARG A 48 -14.79 8.25 -10.15
CA ARG A 48 -13.74 9.27 -10.32
C ARG A 48 -12.80 9.28 -9.12
N ASP A 49 -13.32 9.05 -7.92
CA ASP A 49 -12.50 8.91 -6.71
C ASP A 49 -11.61 7.65 -6.79
N MET A 50 -12.06 6.61 -7.47
CA MET A 50 -11.35 5.33 -7.59
C MET A 50 -10.17 5.34 -8.56
N ILE A 51 -10.20 6.18 -9.61
CA ILE A 51 -9.11 6.28 -10.60
C ILE A 51 -7.74 6.52 -9.93
N PRO A 52 -7.56 7.59 -9.12
CA PRO A 52 -6.26 7.86 -8.51
C PRO A 52 -5.88 6.79 -7.49
N ILE A 53 -6.86 6.18 -6.79
CA ILE A 53 -6.62 5.08 -5.84
C ILE A 53 -6.03 3.86 -6.55
N LEU A 54 -6.64 3.46 -7.68
CA LEU A 54 -6.18 2.32 -8.48
C LEU A 54 -4.81 2.56 -9.13
N GLU A 55 -4.56 3.77 -9.64
CA GLU A 55 -3.24 4.15 -10.14
C GLU A 55 -2.17 4.08 -9.04
N ASN A 56 -2.48 4.60 -7.86
CA ASN A 56 -1.55 4.57 -6.74
C ASN A 56 -1.26 3.15 -6.25
N ALA A 57 -2.30 2.33 -6.07
CA ALA A 57 -2.19 0.95 -5.63
C ALA A 57 -1.35 0.09 -6.59
N ARG A 58 -1.49 0.30 -7.91
CA ARG A 58 -0.70 -0.38 -8.94
C ARG A 58 0.77 0.04 -9.01
N THR A 59 1.05 1.29 -8.63
CA THR A 59 2.41 1.81 -8.72
C THR A 59 3.33 1.04 -7.78
N GLY A 60 4.60 0.88 -8.14
CA GLY A 60 5.59 0.28 -7.24
C GLY A 60 5.66 0.97 -5.87
N GLY A 61 6.11 0.24 -4.86
CA GLY A 61 6.43 0.77 -3.53
C GLY A 61 7.94 0.87 -3.30
N ALA A 62 8.35 1.25 -2.09
CA ALA A 62 9.76 1.36 -1.73
C ALA A 62 10.53 0.03 -1.91
N PHE A 63 9.90 -1.10 -1.57
CA PHE A 63 10.49 -2.42 -1.83
C PHE A 63 10.63 -2.73 -3.33
N CYS A 64 9.77 -2.18 -4.19
CA CYS A 64 9.93 -2.34 -5.63
C CYS A 64 11.13 -1.57 -6.17
N LEU A 65 11.47 -0.42 -5.56
CA LEU A 65 12.69 0.34 -5.91
C LEU A 65 13.94 -0.46 -5.53
N GLU A 66 13.98 -1.02 -4.32
CA GLU A 66 15.12 -1.78 -3.82
C GLU A 66 15.29 -3.15 -4.52
N TYR A 67 14.19 -3.87 -4.72
CA TYR A 67 14.20 -5.26 -5.17
C TYR A 67 13.72 -5.45 -6.62
N GLN A 68 13.68 -4.40 -7.46
CA GLN A 68 13.12 -4.49 -8.83
C GLN A 68 13.69 -5.65 -9.63
N ASN A 69 15.01 -5.82 -9.58
CA ASN A 69 15.73 -6.87 -10.32
C ASN A 69 15.82 -8.19 -9.55
N ASN A 70 15.38 -8.22 -8.29
CA ASN A 70 15.54 -9.34 -7.36
C ASN A 70 14.26 -9.57 -6.52
N CYS A 71 13.08 -9.45 -7.13
CA CYS A 71 11.80 -9.63 -6.45
C CYS A 71 11.68 -10.97 -5.67
N PRO A 72 12.25 -12.10 -6.14
CA PRO A 72 12.29 -13.34 -5.36
C PRO A 72 13.06 -13.27 -4.03
N LEU A 73 13.88 -12.23 -3.82
CA LEU A 73 14.59 -11.97 -2.57
C LEU A 73 13.92 -10.87 -1.73
N CYS A 74 12.83 -10.28 -2.23
CA CYS A 74 12.12 -9.23 -1.52
C CYS A 74 11.48 -9.77 -0.23
N PRO A 75 11.72 -9.14 0.93
CA PRO A 75 11.16 -9.57 2.22
C PRO A 75 9.63 -9.64 2.23
N ILE A 76 8.97 -8.84 1.37
CA ILE A 76 7.52 -8.78 1.28
C ILE A 76 6.93 -9.59 0.12
N GLN A 77 7.73 -10.39 -0.59
CA GLN A 77 7.26 -11.11 -1.79
C GLN A 77 6.03 -12.00 -1.54
N LYS A 78 5.90 -12.55 -0.33
CA LYS A 78 4.83 -13.48 0.05
C LYS A 78 3.44 -12.82 -0.01
N TRP A 79 3.36 -11.50 0.08
CA TRP A 79 2.11 -10.75 -0.05
C TRP A 79 1.81 -10.32 -1.49
N CYS A 80 2.83 -10.15 -2.32
CA CYS A 80 2.72 -9.57 -3.66
C CYS A 80 2.59 -10.61 -4.78
N ARG A 81 3.35 -11.71 -4.68
CA ARG A 81 3.53 -12.66 -5.80
C ARG A 81 2.45 -13.75 -5.92
N PRO A 82 1.93 -14.36 -4.83
CA PRO A 82 0.96 -15.44 -4.97
C PRO A 82 -0.32 -14.96 -5.68
N PRO A 83 -0.93 -15.77 -6.57
CA PRO A 83 -2.18 -15.42 -7.26
C PRO A 83 -3.35 -15.09 -6.31
N GLU A 84 -3.39 -15.77 -5.16
CA GLU A 84 -4.34 -15.51 -4.08
C GLU A 84 -3.69 -14.73 -2.92
N GLY A 85 -2.56 -14.09 -3.21
CA GLY A 85 -1.82 -13.27 -2.27
C GLY A 85 -2.59 -12.00 -1.91
N ARG A 86 -2.22 -11.41 -0.77
CA ARG A 86 -2.88 -10.24 -0.19
C ARG A 86 -3.02 -9.09 -1.19
N TYR A 87 -1.97 -8.77 -1.93
CA TYR A 87 -2.00 -7.73 -2.96
C TYR A 87 -3.01 -8.02 -4.07
N GLN A 88 -3.06 -9.26 -4.58
CA GLN A 88 -3.98 -9.63 -5.66
C GLN A 88 -5.43 -9.55 -5.20
N ASN A 89 -5.71 -9.97 -3.96
CA ASN A 89 -7.06 -9.85 -3.38
C ASN A 89 -7.48 -8.39 -3.21
N ILE A 90 -6.59 -7.52 -2.70
CA ILE A 90 -6.85 -6.08 -2.61
C ILE A 90 -7.18 -5.51 -4.00
N MET A 91 -6.32 -5.77 -5.00
CA MET A 91 -6.53 -5.26 -6.35
C MET A 91 -7.84 -5.77 -6.97
N ARG A 92 -8.16 -7.05 -6.81
CA ARG A 92 -9.44 -7.63 -7.27
C ARG A 92 -10.62 -6.86 -6.70
N PHE A 93 -10.67 -6.65 -5.39
CA PHE A 93 -11.79 -5.94 -4.76
C PHE A 93 -11.86 -4.47 -5.14
N LEU A 94 -10.72 -3.78 -5.25
CA LEU A 94 -10.69 -2.40 -5.74
C LEU A 94 -11.25 -2.28 -7.16
N TYR A 95 -10.89 -3.19 -8.06
CA TYR A 95 -11.43 -3.20 -9.42
C TYR A 95 -12.93 -3.51 -9.44
N MET A 96 -13.37 -4.53 -8.70
CA MET A 96 -14.78 -4.88 -8.63
C MET A 96 -15.61 -3.68 -8.15
N PHE A 97 -15.17 -3.01 -7.07
CA PHE A 97 -15.83 -1.79 -6.59
C PHE A 97 -15.81 -0.67 -7.64
N ALA A 98 -14.68 -0.40 -8.28
CA ALA A 98 -14.58 0.64 -9.31
C ALA A 98 -15.48 0.38 -10.53
N THR A 99 -15.77 -0.89 -10.83
CA THR A 99 -16.63 -1.28 -11.95
C THR A 99 -18.12 -1.35 -11.59
N SER A 100 -18.48 -1.89 -10.43
CA SER A 100 -19.88 -2.13 -10.07
C SER A 100 -20.48 -1.05 -9.16
N GLY A 101 -19.65 -0.32 -8.43
CA GLY A 101 -20.08 0.61 -7.38
C GLY A 101 -20.64 -0.08 -6.13
N GLU A 102 -20.58 -1.42 -6.04
CA GLU A 102 -21.12 -2.15 -4.90
C GLU A 102 -20.26 -1.99 -3.64
N LEU A 103 -20.87 -1.49 -2.56
CA LEU A 103 -20.20 -1.24 -1.29
C LEU A 103 -19.57 -2.50 -0.68
N TYR A 104 -20.13 -3.68 -0.95
CA TYR A 104 -19.54 -4.95 -0.52
C TYR A 104 -18.07 -5.08 -0.93
N PHE A 105 -17.73 -4.77 -2.19
CA PHE A 105 -16.35 -4.86 -2.67
C PHE A 105 -15.45 -3.80 -2.07
N LYS A 106 -15.98 -2.59 -1.81
CA LYS A 106 -15.26 -1.56 -1.06
C LYS A 106 -14.88 -2.08 0.33
N GLU A 107 -15.83 -2.63 1.08
CA GLU A 107 -15.56 -3.16 2.42
C GLU A 107 -14.57 -4.33 2.41
N GLN A 108 -14.62 -5.21 1.39
CA GLN A 108 -13.63 -6.27 1.24
C GLN A 108 -12.22 -5.71 0.96
N ALA A 109 -12.09 -4.73 0.06
CA ALA A 109 -10.81 -4.07 -0.20
C ALA A 109 -10.25 -3.41 1.07
N GLU A 110 -11.10 -2.70 1.82
CA GLU A 110 -10.73 -2.10 3.10
C GLU A 110 -10.21 -3.12 4.10
N ARG A 111 -10.95 -4.23 4.31
CA ARG A 111 -10.53 -5.31 5.21
C ARG A 111 -9.20 -5.93 4.80
N GLU A 112 -8.98 -6.15 3.51
CA GLU A 112 -7.73 -6.73 3.03
C GLU A 112 -6.54 -5.76 3.18
N ILE A 113 -6.75 -4.46 2.99
CA ILE A 113 -5.72 -3.45 3.27
C ILE A 113 -5.40 -3.39 4.77
N ASP A 114 -6.42 -3.42 5.64
CA ASP A 114 -6.22 -3.39 7.10
C ASP A 114 -5.43 -4.62 7.58
N ARG A 115 -5.73 -5.80 7.02
CA ARG A 115 -4.96 -7.03 7.26
C ARG A 115 -3.52 -6.91 6.76
N PHE A 116 -3.33 -6.43 5.53
CA PHE A 116 -1.99 -6.21 4.96
C PHE A 116 -1.14 -5.30 5.84
N LEU A 117 -1.70 -4.17 6.28
CA LEU A 117 -1.02 -3.22 7.16
C LEU A 117 -0.66 -3.84 8.52
N SER A 118 -1.58 -4.61 9.12
CA SER A 118 -1.32 -5.33 10.37
C SER A 118 -0.17 -6.34 10.22
N GLU A 119 -0.21 -7.16 9.17
CA GLU A 119 0.84 -8.14 8.88
C GLU A 119 2.20 -7.48 8.59
N MET A 120 2.20 -6.34 7.89
CA MET A 120 3.41 -5.58 7.58
C MET A 120 4.06 -5.01 8.85
N ARG A 121 3.26 -4.42 9.75
CA ARG A 121 3.75 -3.90 11.03
C ARG A 121 4.29 -5.02 11.91
N LYS A 122 3.58 -6.16 11.98
CA LYS A 122 4.04 -7.33 12.74
C LYS A 122 5.38 -7.84 12.19
N PHE A 123 5.50 -7.98 10.87
CA PHE A 123 6.73 -8.46 10.25
C PHE A 123 7.90 -7.49 10.42
N LYS A 124 7.67 -6.17 10.33
CA LYS A 124 8.66 -5.15 10.66
C LYS A 124 9.19 -5.34 12.08
N GLU A 125 8.30 -5.56 13.04
CA GLU A 125 8.66 -5.77 14.45
C GLU A 125 9.44 -7.08 14.66
N GLU A 126 8.99 -8.19 14.06
CA GLU A 126 9.68 -9.48 14.12
C GLU A 126 11.11 -9.40 13.56
N LEU A 127 11.30 -8.67 12.45
CA LEU A 127 12.64 -8.45 11.90
C LEU A 127 13.50 -7.60 12.83
N ARG A 128 12.95 -6.54 13.42
CA ARG A 128 13.66 -5.70 14.40
C ARG A 128 14.14 -6.53 15.60
N GLN A 129 13.30 -7.43 16.12
CA GLN A 129 13.64 -8.27 17.26
C GLN A 129 14.71 -9.32 16.96
N ARG A 130 14.84 -9.77 15.70
CA ARG A 130 15.89 -10.73 15.28
C ARG A 130 17.25 -10.08 15.07
N LEU A 131 17.29 -8.77 14.90
CA LEU A 131 18.49 -7.98 14.64
C LEU A 131 19.07 -7.34 15.90
N ASN A 132 18.34 -7.39 17.01
CA ASN A 132 18.78 -6.98 18.36
C ASN A 132 19.26 -8.19 19.16
#